data_AF-A0A7V9KR28-F1
#
_entry.id   AF-A0A7V9KR28-F1
#
_cell.length_a   1.000
_cell.length_b   1.000
_cell.length_c   1.000
_cell.angle_alpha   90.00
_cell.angle_beta   90.00
_cell.angle_gamma   90.00
#
_symmetry.space_group_name_H-M   'P 1'
#
loop_
_entity.id
_entity.type
_entity.pdbx_description
1 polymer ?
#
loop_
_entity_poly.entity_id
_entity_poly.type
_entity_poly.pdbx_seq_one_letter_code
_entity_poly.pdbx_strand_id
1 'polypeptide(L)'
;MKNIIALIAICLTIATTAFPAFAQQPAATPQQPPATPQQPPATPQDPQCTPENRLAWYTEFTKHFKTDTAKANELAKKWLACPEVAAEEKQTAYLKNFVTLYEKANRKDRVTDLVYNKKDYPKAFEVGKAVLVDEPENLKVLIDLAYAGFASATAKNEAFTADAINYAKKAMQLIEAGKAPDKWEPYLGKDDALAYLNNIIGQLTVQKNPGEALPSLIKVAQYESKLKKLPFTYATIAAAYEAGSYAKLSEEYKAKFGGKDETPESKLALENINQVIDRMIDAYARAVALAGTEAAQQAAKREWMDSLSTWYKYRHNQSDAGLNEMVAGILAKPLPPVPSPITTLPTATPASTPTSGTATAAGAPAGNSSASGTTPATTQPAPATSNPAPAGTTPKTAPATANKPKTPTPAPKPRTKRNHRGH
;
A
#
# COMPACT_ATOMS: atom_id res chain seq x y z
N MET A 1 -33.25 7.37 14.90
CA MET A 1 -32.02 6.79 14.34
C MET A 1 -31.13 6.30 15.47
N LYS A 2 -31.45 5.10 15.98
CA LYS A 2 -30.67 4.35 16.97
C LYS A 2 -30.63 2.92 16.43
N ASN A 3 -29.46 2.30 16.52
CA ASN A 3 -29.09 0.97 16.03
C ASN A 3 -28.57 0.97 14.59
N ILE A 4 -27.25 1.14 14.44
CA ILE A 4 -26.31 0.37 13.59
C ILE A 4 -24.91 0.87 14.02
N ILE A 5 -24.37 0.30 15.10
CA ILE A 5 -22.93 0.20 15.35
C ILE A 5 -22.76 -1.17 15.98
N ALA A 6 -22.42 -2.16 15.16
CA ALA A 6 -22.06 -3.49 15.62
C ALA A 6 -21.06 -4.10 14.66
N LEU A 7 -19.79 -3.70 14.77
CA LEU A 7 -18.63 -4.59 14.58
C LEU A 7 -17.34 -3.82 14.90
N ILE A 8 -16.87 -4.00 16.14
CA ILE A 8 -15.48 -4.21 16.59
C ILE A 8 -15.57 -4.23 18.12
N ALA A 9 -15.69 -5.43 18.69
CA ALA A 9 -15.53 -5.67 20.12
C ALA A 9 -14.33 -6.61 20.29
N ILE A 10 -13.20 -6.05 20.75
CA ILE A 10 -12.04 -6.80 21.23
C ILE A 10 -12.03 -6.63 22.74
N CYS A 11 -12.42 -7.67 23.48
CA CYS A 11 -12.31 -7.70 24.94
C CYS A 11 -10.83 -7.81 25.34
N LEU A 12 -10.33 -6.78 26.03
CA LEU A 12 -9.11 -6.81 26.81
C LEU A 12 -9.32 -7.69 28.06
N THR A 13 -8.47 -8.69 28.25
CA THR A 13 -8.16 -9.23 29.58
C THR A 13 -6.73 -8.79 29.94
N ILE A 14 -6.65 -7.86 30.89
CA ILE A 14 -5.41 -7.44 31.56
C ILE A 14 -5.22 -8.40 32.73
N ALA A 15 -4.14 -9.18 32.71
CA ALA A 15 -3.63 -9.89 33.88
C ALA A 15 -2.19 -9.44 34.12
N THR A 16 -2.03 -8.72 35.23
CA THR A 16 -0.81 -8.13 35.78
C THR A 16 0.19 -9.21 36.22
N THR A 17 1.45 -9.07 35.81
CA THR A 17 2.58 -9.80 36.37
C THR A 17 3.06 -9.12 37.66
N ALA A 18 3.21 -9.89 38.74
CA ALA A 18 3.92 -9.49 39.95
C ALA A 18 5.12 -10.44 40.12
N PHE A 19 6.33 -9.89 40.06
CA PHE A 19 7.56 -10.57 40.49
C PHE A 19 7.96 -10.03 41.87
N PRO A 20 8.22 -10.87 42.87
CA PRO A 20 8.85 -10.42 44.10
C PRO A 20 10.36 -10.28 43.92
N ALA A 21 10.85 -9.14 44.42
CA ALA A 21 12.25 -8.88 44.69
C ALA A 21 12.73 -9.72 45.89
N PHE A 22 13.95 -10.27 45.81
CA PHE A 22 14.71 -10.65 46.98
C PHE A 22 16.13 -10.11 46.87
N ALA A 23 16.43 -9.15 47.74
CA ALA A 23 17.75 -8.76 48.14
C ALA A 23 18.18 -9.64 49.32
N GLN A 24 19.42 -10.13 49.32
CA GLN A 24 20.17 -10.45 50.53
C GLN A 24 21.66 -10.62 50.23
N GLN A 25 22.46 -9.88 51.00
CA GLN A 25 23.92 -9.90 51.09
C GLN A 25 24.22 -9.74 52.61
N PRO A 26 25.41 -10.04 53.12
CA PRO A 26 26.11 -11.33 53.17
C PRO A 26 26.32 -11.80 54.64
N ALA A 27 26.65 -13.08 54.85
CA ALA A 27 27.19 -13.57 56.12
C ALA A 27 28.71 -13.84 55.97
N ALA A 28 29.47 -13.36 56.95
CA ALA A 28 30.92 -13.46 57.04
C ALA A 28 31.40 -14.85 57.47
N THR A 29 32.55 -15.28 56.94
CA THR A 29 33.23 -16.53 57.33
C THR A 29 34.72 -16.25 57.62
N PRO A 30 35.37 -17.00 58.54
CA PRO A 30 36.67 -16.63 59.11
C PRO A 30 37.89 -16.82 58.18
N GLN A 31 38.93 -16.03 58.45
CA GLN A 31 40.23 -16.01 57.78
C GLN A 31 40.96 -17.37 57.84
N GLN A 32 41.41 -17.85 56.67
CA GLN A 32 42.41 -18.93 56.52
C GLN A 32 43.82 -18.35 56.27
N PRO A 33 44.90 -19.09 56.61
CA PRO A 33 46.29 -18.66 56.45
C PRO A 33 46.74 -18.57 54.98
N PRO A 34 47.83 -17.84 54.66
CA PRO A 34 48.21 -17.51 53.29
C PRO A 34 48.66 -18.74 52.49
N ALA A 35 47.92 -19.02 51.40
CA ALA A 35 48.30 -20.00 50.40
C ALA A 35 49.27 -19.40 49.37
N THR A 36 50.24 -20.22 48.98
CA THR A 36 51.19 -20.08 47.87
C THR A 36 50.49 -19.59 46.58
N PRO A 37 51.15 -18.84 45.65
CA PRO A 37 50.51 -18.28 44.46
C PRO A 37 49.94 -19.38 43.56
N GLN A 38 48.67 -19.72 43.76
CA GLN A 38 47.90 -20.55 42.84
C GLN A 38 47.63 -19.72 41.59
N GLN A 39 48.21 -20.19 40.49
CA GLN A 39 47.86 -19.79 39.14
C GLN A 39 46.33 -19.76 39.03
N PRO A 40 45.72 -18.64 38.60
CA PRO A 40 44.27 -18.49 38.63
C PRO A 40 43.62 -19.64 37.87
N PRO A 41 42.55 -20.24 38.42
CA PRO A 41 41.86 -21.35 37.78
C PRO A 41 41.47 -20.91 36.37
N ALA A 42 41.90 -21.68 35.37
CA ALA A 42 41.53 -21.47 33.99
C ALA A 42 40.00 -21.40 33.93
N THR A 43 39.48 -20.25 33.49
CA THR A 43 38.06 -20.09 33.15
C THR A 43 37.61 -21.28 32.32
N PRO A 44 36.45 -21.90 32.61
CA PRO A 44 35.94 -23.02 31.82
C PRO A 44 35.91 -22.63 30.35
N GLN A 45 36.85 -23.16 29.57
CA GLN A 45 36.86 -22.95 28.13
C GLN A 45 35.63 -23.67 27.57
N ASP A 46 34.88 -22.99 26.71
CA ASP A 46 33.85 -23.65 25.92
C ASP A 46 34.50 -24.86 25.23
N PRO A 47 34.02 -26.10 25.45
CA PRO A 47 34.64 -27.30 24.91
C PRO A 47 34.74 -27.31 23.38
N GLN A 48 34.04 -26.40 22.69
CA GLN A 48 34.13 -26.24 21.24
C GLN A 48 35.31 -25.38 20.79
N CYS A 49 35.93 -24.59 21.67
CA CYS A 49 36.99 -23.63 21.34
C CYS A 49 38.41 -24.21 21.40
N THR A 50 38.59 -25.46 20.99
CA THR A 50 39.92 -26.06 20.88
C THR A 50 40.71 -25.46 19.70
N PRO A 51 42.05 -25.47 19.74
CA PRO A 51 42.89 -25.02 18.64
C PRO A 51 42.55 -25.71 17.30
N GLU A 52 42.24 -27.01 17.35
CA GLU A 52 41.89 -27.82 16.18
C GLU A 52 40.59 -27.34 15.53
N ASN A 53 39.57 -27.06 16.35
CA ASN A 53 38.28 -26.57 15.87
C ASN A 53 38.40 -25.17 15.26
N ARG A 54 39.18 -24.28 15.89
CA ARG A 54 39.41 -22.93 15.37
C ARG A 54 40.17 -22.96 14.04
N LEU A 55 41.20 -23.80 13.92
CA LEU A 55 41.90 -24.01 12.65
C LEU A 55 40.97 -24.58 11.58
N ALA A 56 40.13 -25.56 11.94
CA ALA A 56 39.16 -26.15 11.02
C ALA A 56 38.14 -25.12 10.52
N TRP A 57 37.55 -24.32 11.41
CA TRP A 57 36.60 -23.28 11.02
C TRP A 57 37.24 -22.19 10.16
N TYR A 58 38.45 -21.75 10.49
CA TYR A 58 39.16 -20.75 9.67
C TYR A 58 39.50 -21.31 8.29
N THR A 59 39.96 -22.56 8.22
CA THR A 59 40.23 -23.25 6.95
C THR A 59 38.98 -23.34 6.09
N GLU A 60 37.85 -23.79 6.65
CA GLU A 60 36.58 -23.83 5.93
C GLU A 60 36.10 -22.44 5.53
N PHE A 61 36.27 -21.43 6.39
CA PHE A 61 35.96 -20.04 6.08
C PHE A 61 36.74 -19.59 4.83
N THR A 62 38.05 -19.85 4.75
CA THR A 62 38.87 -19.46 3.58
C THR A 62 38.50 -20.19 2.29
N LYS A 63 37.91 -21.40 2.37
CA LYS A 63 37.36 -22.09 1.20
C LYS A 63 36.06 -21.45 0.71
N HIS A 64 35.24 -20.95 1.63
CA HIS A 64 33.89 -20.47 1.33
C HIS A 64 33.75 -18.97 1.15
N PHE A 65 34.67 -18.13 1.65
CA PHE A 65 34.47 -16.66 1.70
C PHE A 65 34.26 -15.98 0.34
N LYS A 66 34.61 -16.64 -0.79
CA LYS A 66 34.35 -16.13 -2.14
C LYS A 66 33.14 -16.76 -2.83
N THR A 67 32.70 -17.92 -2.38
CA THR A 67 31.73 -18.78 -3.10
C THR A 67 30.42 -18.96 -2.34
N ASP A 68 30.48 -18.99 -1.02
CA ASP A 68 29.35 -19.09 -0.09
C ASP A 68 29.62 -18.18 1.11
N THR A 69 29.36 -16.89 0.91
CA THR A 69 29.62 -15.84 1.90
C THR A 69 28.75 -16.02 3.15
N ALA A 70 27.57 -16.65 3.04
CA ALA A 70 26.72 -16.97 4.18
C ALA A 70 27.36 -18.02 5.09
N LYS A 71 27.80 -19.15 4.52
CA LYS A 71 28.54 -20.18 5.28
C LYS A 71 29.84 -19.63 5.86
N ALA A 72 30.56 -18.80 5.10
CA ALA A 72 31.77 -18.14 5.60
C ALA A 72 31.46 -17.24 6.81
N ASN A 73 30.39 -16.45 6.78
CA ASN A 73 29.99 -15.64 7.91
C ASN A 73 29.63 -16.47 9.16
N GLU A 74 28.93 -17.59 9.00
CA GLU A 74 28.66 -18.50 10.13
C GLU A 74 29.94 -19.06 10.75
N LEU A 75 30.90 -19.49 9.92
CA LEU A 75 32.19 -19.99 10.37
C LEU A 75 33.03 -18.91 11.06
N ALA A 76 33.05 -17.70 10.51
CA ALA A 76 33.72 -16.55 11.10
C ALA A 76 33.14 -16.21 12.48
N LYS A 77 31.81 -16.24 12.63
CA LYS A 77 31.14 -16.02 13.93
C LYS A 77 31.44 -17.12 14.93
N LYS A 78 31.41 -18.39 14.53
CA LYS A 78 31.79 -19.52 15.38
C LYS A 78 33.23 -19.36 15.90
N TRP A 79 34.15 -18.97 15.01
CA TRP A 79 35.53 -18.70 15.38
C TRP A 79 35.66 -17.53 16.36
N LEU A 80 34.93 -16.43 16.12
CA LEU A 80 34.95 -15.22 16.97
C LEU A 80 34.22 -15.37 18.31
N ALA A 81 33.41 -16.41 18.48
CA ALA A 81 32.78 -16.73 19.76
C ALA A 81 33.79 -17.29 20.78
N CYS A 82 34.96 -17.75 20.31
CA CYS A 82 36.03 -18.23 21.18
C CYS A 82 36.82 -17.07 21.81
N PRO A 83 37.37 -17.27 23.03
CA PRO A 83 38.24 -16.28 23.67
C PRO A 83 39.41 -15.88 22.77
N GLU A 84 39.74 -14.58 22.76
CA GLU A 84 40.83 -14.06 21.95
C GLU A 84 42.19 -14.60 22.45
N VAL A 85 43.03 -15.03 21.50
CA VAL A 85 44.40 -15.48 21.77
C VAL A 85 45.36 -14.54 21.05
N ALA A 86 46.37 -14.02 21.77
CA ALA A 86 47.28 -13.00 21.25
C ALA A 86 48.00 -13.42 19.95
N ALA A 87 48.31 -14.71 19.77
CA ALA A 87 48.95 -15.24 18.57
C ALA A 87 48.10 -15.12 17.29
N GLU A 88 46.80 -14.85 17.41
CA GLU A 88 45.83 -14.83 16.30
C GLU A 88 45.14 -13.47 16.13
N GLU A 89 45.71 -12.41 16.68
CA GLU A 89 45.15 -11.05 16.62
C GLU A 89 44.82 -10.62 15.19
N LYS A 90 45.68 -10.96 14.22
CA LYS A 90 45.45 -10.64 12.80
C LYS A 90 44.22 -11.37 12.23
N GLN A 91 44.04 -12.64 12.57
CA GLN A 91 42.87 -13.44 12.16
C GLN A 91 41.60 -12.90 12.81
N THR A 92 41.65 -12.57 14.10
CA THR A 92 40.54 -11.94 14.83
C THR A 92 40.12 -10.63 14.15
N ALA A 93 41.06 -9.72 13.89
CA ALA A 93 40.78 -8.45 13.23
C ALA A 93 40.19 -8.65 11.82
N TYR A 94 40.76 -9.56 11.04
CA TYR A 94 40.28 -9.88 9.70
C TYR A 94 38.85 -10.45 9.70
N LEU A 95 38.57 -11.43 10.58
CA LEU A 95 37.24 -12.04 10.68
C LEU A 95 36.21 -11.05 11.22
N LYS A 96 36.56 -10.20 12.19
CA LYS A 96 35.67 -9.12 12.67
C LYS A 96 35.29 -8.20 11.51
N ASN A 97 36.29 -7.74 10.74
CA ASN A 97 36.05 -6.89 9.58
C ASN A 97 35.19 -7.60 8.51
N PHE A 98 35.47 -8.87 8.21
CA PHE A 98 34.66 -9.66 7.29
C PHE A 98 33.20 -9.74 7.77
N VAL A 99 32.95 -10.12 9.03
CA VAL A 99 31.59 -10.23 9.59
C VAL A 99 30.90 -8.87 9.53
N THR A 100 31.56 -7.79 9.91
CA THR A 100 30.99 -6.44 9.84
C THR A 100 30.58 -6.05 8.41
N LEU A 101 31.46 -6.28 7.43
CA LEU A 101 31.17 -5.97 6.02
C LEU A 101 30.09 -6.88 5.45
N TYR A 102 30.14 -8.18 5.76
CA TYR A 102 29.13 -9.15 5.35
C TYR A 102 27.77 -8.80 5.92
N GLU A 103 27.68 -8.54 7.23
CA GLU A 103 26.43 -8.17 7.88
C GLU A 103 25.89 -6.88 7.27
N LYS A 104 26.72 -5.85 7.10
CA LYS A 104 26.34 -4.58 6.47
C LYS A 104 25.79 -4.80 5.06
N ALA A 105 26.44 -5.61 4.24
CA ALA A 105 25.99 -5.93 2.89
C ALA A 105 24.66 -6.70 2.90
N ASN A 106 24.51 -7.66 3.81
CA ASN A 106 23.35 -8.56 3.88
C ASN A 106 22.14 -7.97 4.63
N ARG A 107 22.27 -6.82 5.32
CA ARG A 107 21.15 -6.21 6.05
C ARG A 107 19.95 -5.94 5.14
N LYS A 108 20.20 -5.52 3.89
CA LYS A 108 19.15 -5.21 2.91
C LYS A 108 18.29 -6.44 2.60
N ASP A 109 18.93 -7.55 2.27
CA ASP A 109 18.23 -8.81 1.98
C ASP A 109 17.54 -9.36 3.23
N ARG A 110 18.16 -9.20 4.40
CA ARG A 110 17.56 -9.58 5.68
C ARG A 110 16.28 -8.80 5.98
N VAL A 111 16.19 -7.51 5.64
CA VAL A 111 14.93 -6.75 5.79
C VAL A 111 13.82 -7.44 4.99
N THR A 112 14.07 -7.74 3.73
CA THR A 112 13.09 -8.39 2.85
C THR A 112 12.65 -9.75 3.39
N ASP A 113 13.59 -10.58 3.84
CA ASP A 113 13.29 -11.88 4.45
C ASP A 113 12.45 -11.74 5.73
N LEU A 114 12.80 -10.78 6.59
CA LEU A 114 12.05 -10.49 7.82
C LEU A 114 10.62 -10.02 7.52
N VAL A 115 10.43 -9.24 6.45
CA VAL A 115 9.12 -8.70 6.07
C VAL A 115 8.22 -9.76 5.43
N TYR A 116 8.70 -10.48 4.42
CA TYR A 116 7.83 -11.33 3.59
C TYR A 116 7.81 -12.80 4.00
N ASN A 117 8.95 -13.35 4.46
CA ASN A 117 9.04 -14.77 4.80
C ASN A 117 8.79 -15.01 6.28
N LYS A 118 9.56 -14.34 7.15
CA LYS A 118 9.49 -14.52 8.61
C LYS A 118 8.36 -13.74 9.25
N LYS A 119 7.95 -12.63 8.64
CA LYS A 119 6.93 -11.69 9.16
C LYS A 119 7.27 -11.16 10.57
N ASP A 120 8.56 -11.05 10.87
CA ASP A 120 9.06 -10.46 12.10
C ASP A 120 9.24 -8.95 11.87
N TYR A 121 8.11 -8.24 11.90
CA TYR A 121 8.08 -6.81 11.62
C TYR A 121 8.89 -5.98 12.62
N PRO A 122 8.86 -6.22 13.95
CA PRO A 122 9.73 -5.50 14.88
C PRO A 122 11.21 -5.59 14.51
N LYS A 123 11.71 -6.80 14.20
CA LYS A 123 13.10 -6.97 13.79
C LYS A 123 13.37 -6.37 12.41
N ALA A 124 12.41 -6.41 11.49
CA ALA A 124 12.51 -5.74 10.19
C ALA A 124 12.72 -4.23 10.38
N PHE A 125 11.96 -3.56 11.24
CA PHE A 125 12.14 -2.14 11.56
C PHE A 125 13.50 -1.86 12.20
N GLU A 126 13.96 -2.69 13.14
CA GLU A 126 15.28 -2.53 13.75
C GLU A 126 16.41 -2.59 12.70
N VAL A 127 16.43 -3.64 11.87
CA VAL A 127 17.46 -3.83 10.84
C VAL A 127 17.32 -2.78 9.73
N GLY A 128 16.10 -2.48 9.31
CA GLY A 128 15.82 -1.53 8.25
C GLY A 128 16.18 -0.09 8.63
N LYS A 129 15.92 0.34 9.87
CA LYS A 129 16.39 1.63 10.37
C LYS A 129 17.92 1.74 10.30
N ALA A 130 18.64 0.69 10.69
CA ALA A 130 20.10 0.67 10.56
C ALA A 130 20.58 0.74 9.11
N VAL A 131 19.84 0.16 8.15
CA VAL A 131 20.13 0.36 6.72
C VAL A 131 19.87 1.81 6.30
N LEU A 132 18.75 2.42 6.71
CA LEU A 132 18.39 3.78 6.33
C LEU A 132 19.28 4.86 6.97
N VAL A 133 20.00 4.55 8.05
CA VAL A 133 21.06 5.44 8.57
C VAL A 133 22.22 5.54 7.57
N ASP A 134 22.64 4.41 6.99
CA ASP A 134 23.73 4.36 6.00
C ASP A 134 23.26 4.75 4.58
N GLU A 135 22.02 4.40 4.23
CA GLU A 135 21.42 4.56 2.90
C GLU A 135 20.00 5.15 3.02
N PRO A 136 19.84 6.45 3.35
CA PRO A 136 18.53 7.06 3.66
C PRO A 136 17.54 7.07 2.50
N GLU A 137 18.04 6.87 1.27
CA GLU A 137 17.22 6.80 0.06
C GLU A 137 17.15 5.38 -0.52
N ASN A 138 17.43 4.35 0.28
CA ASN A 138 17.26 2.97 -0.13
C ASN A 138 15.77 2.67 -0.35
N LEU A 139 15.33 2.85 -1.60
CA LEU A 139 13.93 2.78 -1.98
C LEU A 139 13.30 1.43 -1.62
N LYS A 140 14.03 0.33 -1.82
CA LYS A 140 13.51 -1.00 -1.49
C LYS A 140 13.23 -1.15 0.00
N VAL A 141 14.15 -0.74 0.86
CA VAL A 141 13.96 -0.82 2.32
C VAL A 141 12.82 0.10 2.78
N LEU A 142 12.69 1.30 2.20
CA LEU A 142 11.56 2.20 2.51
C LEU A 142 10.21 1.55 2.18
N ILE A 143 10.10 0.88 1.03
CA ILE A 143 8.89 0.17 0.62
C ILE A 143 8.62 -1.04 1.51
N ASP A 144 9.64 -1.88 1.77
CA ASP A 144 9.54 -3.06 2.63
C ASP A 144 9.07 -2.67 4.05
N LEU A 145 9.62 -1.60 4.64
CA LEU A 145 9.22 -1.12 5.97
C LEU A 145 7.82 -0.47 5.99
N ALA A 146 7.43 0.25 4.94
CA ALA A 146 6.08 0.76 4.80
C ALA A 146 5.05 -0.38 4.83
N TYR A 147 5.30 -1.45 4.07
CA TYR A 147 4.46 -2.65 4.09
C TYR A 147 4.49 -3.36 5.45
N ALA A 148 5.67 -3.51 6.07
CA ALA A 148 5.82 -4.15 7.37
C ALA A 148 4.96 -3.46 8.45
N GLY A 149 4.94 -2.13 8.47
CA GLY A 149 4.12 -1.40 9.44
C GLY A 149 2.62 -1.51 9.15
N PHE A 150 2.22 -1.52 7.88
CA PHE A 150 0.83 -1.81 7.50
C PHE A 150 0.38 -3.22 7.94
N ALA A 151 1.21 -4.22 7.69
CA ALA A 151 0.92 -5.61 8.07
C ALA A 151 0.90 -5.76 9.60
N SER A 152 1.82 -5.09 10.31
CA SER A 152 1.84 -5.02 11.78
C SER A 152 0.56 -4.39 12.34
N ALA A 153 0.11 -3.26 11.79
CA ALA A 153 -1.11 -2.59 12.23
C ALA A 153 -2.37 -3.43 11.97
N THR A 154 -2.41 -4.15 10.84
CA THR A 154 -3.47 -5.12 10.53
C THR A 154 -3.52 -6.24 11.58
N ALA A 155 -2.36 -6.66 12.09
CA ALA A 155 -2.21 -7.58 13.22
C ALA A 155 -2.41 -6.91 14.60
N LYS A 156 -3.03 -5.72 14.65
CA LYS A 156 -3.33 -4.93 15.86
C LYS A 156 -2.11 -4.41 16.61
N ASN A 157 -0.95 -4.37 15.97
CA ASN A 157 0.25 -3.73 16.50
C ASN A 157 0.53 -2.42 15.75
N GLU A 158 0.08 -1.30 16.32
CA GLU A 158 0.23 0.04 15.76
C GLU A 158 1.57 0.73 16.08
N ALA A 159 2.50 0.04 16.76
CA ALA A 159 3.77 0.63 17.20
C ALA A 159 4.60 1.25 16.06
N PHE A 160 4.38 0.80 14.82
CA PHE A 160 5.14 1.22 13.65
C PHE A 160 4.33 2.07 12.66
N THR A 161 3.09 2.45 12.98
CA THR A 161 2.19 3.13 12.05
C THR A 161 2.76 4.47 11.56
N ALA A 162 3.27 5.31 12.46
CA ALA A 162 3.83 6.62 12.10
C ALA A 162 5.07 6.49 11.21
N ASP A 163 5.99 5.59 11.56
CA ASP A 163 7.19 5.32 10.78
C ASP A 163 6.84 4.78 9.38
N ALA A 164 5.88 3.84 9.29
CA ALA A 164 5.45 3.27 8.03
C ALA A 164 4.83 4.30 7.08
N ILE A 165 4.01 5.22 7.59
CA ILE A 165 3.46 6.34 6.82
C ILE A 165 4.60 7.22 6.29
N ASN A 166 5.59 7.54 7.12
CA ASN A 166 6.72 8.37 6.72
C ASN A 166 7.59 7.68 5.65
N TYR A 167 7.87 6.38 5.81
CA TYR A 167 8.59 5.60 4.80
C TYR A 167 7.80 5.49 3.50
N ALA A 168 6.48 5.30 3.56
CA ALA A 168 5.64 5.27 2.38
C ALA A 168 5.69 6.60 1.61
N LYS A 169 5.55 7.73 2.31
CA LYS A 169 5.67 9.08 1.72
C LYS A 169 7.04 9.31 1.09
N LYS A 170 8.12 8.91 1.77
CA LYS A 170 9.48 9.05 1.23
C LYS A 170 9.71 8.17 0.01
N ALA A 171 9.25 6.93 0.03
CA ALA A 171 9.32 6.04 -1.12
C ALA A 171 8.57 6.62 -2.33
N MET A 172 7.34 7.13 -2.13
CA MET A 172 6.57 7.80 -3.17
C MET A 172 7.34 8.99 -3.77
N GLN A 173 7.90 9.86 -2.92
CA GLN A 173 8.71 11.01 -3.38
C GLN A 173 9.87 10.58 -4.28
N LEU A 174 10.60 9.52 -3.89
CA LEU A 174 11.73 9.01 -4.66
C LEU A 174 11.28 8.43 -6.01
N ILE A 175 10.16 7.68 -6.03
CA ILE A 175 9.58 7.11 -7.25
C ILE A 175 9.09 8.20 -8.21
N GLU A 176 8.44 9.24 -7.68
CA GLU A 176 7.97 10.39 -8.44
C GLU A 176 9.15 11.21 -9.01
N ALA A 177 10.27 11.28 -8.28
CA ALA A 177 11.53 11.87 -8.74
C ALA A 177 12.30 11.00 -9.77
N GLY A 178 11.74 9.87 -10.19
CA GLY A 178 12.32 9.02 -11.24
C GLY A 178 13.24 7.91 -10.73
N LYS A 179 13.40 7.72 -9.40
CA LYS A 179 14.10 6.54 -8.88
C LYS A 179 13.25 5.29 -9.06
N ALA A 180 13.92 4.18 -9.31
CA ALA A 180 13.30 2.86 -9.38
C ALA A 180 14.17 1.85 -8.61
N PRO A 181 13.57 0.82 -8.00
CA PRO A 181 14.34 -0.34 -7.55
C PRO A 181 14.86 -1.12 -8.76
N ASP A 182 15.87 -1.96 -8.55
CA ASP A 182 16.37 -2.89 -9.59
C ASP A 182 15.26 -3.82 -10.09
N LYS A 183 14.31 -4.14 -9.20
CA LYS A 183 13.21 -5.06 -9.37
C LYS A 183 11.97 -4.53 -8.65
N TRP A 184 10.83 -4.51 -9.35
CA TRP A 184 9.57 -4.01 -8.79
C TRP A 184 8.85 -5.05 -7.94
N GLU A 185 9.24 -6.32 -7.99
CA GLU A 185 8.57 -7.39 -7.27
C GLU A 185 8.48 -7.11 -5.76
N PRO A 186 7.31 -7.38 -5.13
CA PRO A 186 6.16 -8.10 -5.67
C PRO A 186 5.17 -7.24 -6.49
N TYR A 187 5.46 -5.96 -6.72
CA TYR A 187 4.63 -5.05 -7.50
C TYR A 187 4.80 -5.28 -9.00
N LEU A 188 3.73 -5.04 -9.76
CA LEU A 188 3.76 -5.19 -11.22
C LEU A 188 4.57 -4.09 -11.93
N GLY A 189 4.88 -3.00 -11.23
CA GLY A 189 5.60 -1.85 -11.78
C GLY A 189 5.38 -0.61 -10.92
N LYS A 190 5.77 0.56 -11.46
CA LYS A 190 5.69 1.87 -10.80
C LYS A 190 4.28 2.20 -10.29
N ASP A 191 3.27 2.11 -11.14
CA ASP A 191 1.90 2.49 -10.80
C ASP A 191 1.30 1.57 -9.73
N ASP A 192 1.58 0.27 -9.81
CA ASP A 192 1.15 -0.68 -8.79
C ASP A 192 1.82 -0.37 -7.44
N ALA A 193 3.13 -0.10 -7.42
CA ALA A 193 3.84 0.31 -6.20
C ALA A 193 3.28 1.62 -5.61
N LEU A 194 3.04 2.65 -6.44
CA LEU A 194 2.44 3.92 -5.99
C LEU A 194 1.02 3.72 -5.45
N ALA A 195 0.20 2.87 -6.07
CA ALA A 195 -1.11 2.51 -5.57
C ALA A 195 -1.02 1.85 -4.19
N TYR A 196 -0.10 0.90 -4.02
CA TYR A 196 0.12 0.23 -2.72
C TYR A 196 0.59 1.19 -1.63
N LEU A 197 1.53 2.10 -1.92
CA LEU A 197 2.03 3.08 -0.96
C LEU A 197 0.92 4.06 -0.54
N ASN A 198 0.10 4.52 -1.48
CA ASN A 198 -1.08 5.32 -1.16
C ASN A 198 -2.11 4.54 -0.35
N ASN A 199 -2.32 3.26 -0.65
CA ASN A 199 -3.21 2.40 0.13
C ASN A 199 -2.70 2.24 1.56
N ILE A 200 -1.40 2.03 1.77
CA ILE A 200 -0.80 1.96 3.11
C ILE A 200 -1.08 3.25 3.90
N ILE A 201 -0.82 4.42 3.32
CA ILE A 201 -1.07 5.71 3.97
C ILE A 201 -2.56 5.86 4.30
N GLY A 202 -3.43 5.60 3.32
CA GLY A 202 -4.88 5.71 3.48
C GLY A 202 -5.41 4.80 4.58
N GLN A 203 -5.09 3.51 4.52
CA GLN A 203 -5.58 2.51 5.47
C GLN A 203 -5.05 2.72 6.90
N LEU A 204 -3.80 3.16 7.05
CA LEU A 204 -3.23 3.47 8.37
C LEU A 204 -3.79 4.76 8.99
N THR A 205 -4.34 5.66 8.15
CA THR A 205 -4.87 6.96 8.59
C THR A 205 -6.38 6.91 8.83
N VAL A 206 -7.13 6.11 8.06
CA VAL A 206 -8.60 6.18 7.98
C VAL A 206 -9.32 5.96 9.31
N GLN A 207 -8.77 5.14 10.20
CA GLN A 207 -9.37 4.86 11.51
C GLN A 207 -9.35 6.07 12.45
N LYS A 208 -8.30 6.89 12.38
CA LYS A 208 -8.10 8.04 13.28
C LYS A 208 -8.59 9.33 12.63
N ASN A 209 -8.22 9.54 11.36
CA ASN A 209 -8.51 10.74 10.59
C ASN A 209 -9.08 10.36 9.22
N PRO A 210 -10.35 9.89 9.13
CA PRO A 210 -10.93 9.43 7.87
C PRO A 210 -10.90 10.48 6.75
N GLY A 211 -11.14 11.76 7.08
CA GLY A 211 -11.04 12.85 6.11
C GLY A 211 -9.63 13.07 5.55
N GLU A 212 -8.58 12.93 6.36
CA GLU A 212 -7.18 13.08 5.92
C GLU A 212 -6.69 11.89 5.08
N ALA A 213 -7.33 10.72 5.21
CA ALA A 213 -7.00 9.54 4.43
C ALA A 213 -7.48 9.63 2.97
N LEU A 214 -8.53 10.44 2.70
CA LEU A 214 -9.20 10.50 1.40
C LEU A 214 -8.27 10.80 0.21
N PRO A 215 -7.35 11.80 0.27
CA PRO A 215 -6.47 12.08 -0.86
C PRO A 215 -5.62 10.87 -1.28
N SER A 216 -5.09 10.11 -0.30
CA SER A 216 -4.33 8.90 -0.58
C SER A 216 -5.22 7.77 -1.09
N LEU A 217 -6.38 7.53 -0.46
CA LEU A 217 -7.31 6.49 -0.92
C LEU A 217 -7.81 6.73 -2.35
N ILE A 218 -8.10 7.98 -2.72
CA ILE A 218 -8.49 8.36 -4.09
C ILE A 218 -7.36 8.12 -5.08
N LYS A 219 -6.11 8.45 -4.72
CA LYS A 219 -4.94 8.16 -5.57
C LYS A 219 -4.81 6.67 -5.87
N VAL A 220 -5.16 5.76 -4.95
CA VAL A 220 -5.15 4.31 -5.21
C VAL A 220 -5.99 3.94 -6.44
N ALA A 221 -7.17 4.55 -6.58
CA ALA A 221 -8.09 4.30 -7.70
C ALA A 221 -7.67 5.00 -9.01
N GLN A 222 -6.70 5.92 -8.96
CA GLN A 222 -6.20 6.63 -10.14
C GLN A 222 -5.06 5.87 -10.82
N TYR A 223 -4.25 5.12 -10.07
CA TYR A 223 -3.15 4.32 -10.64
C TYR A 223 -3.65 3.02 -11.28
N GLU A 224 -3.03 2.64 -12.41
CA GLU A 224 -3.28 1.35 -13.06
C GLU A 224 -2.68 0.19 -12.26
N SER A 225 -3.46 -0.29 -11.28
CA SER A 225 -3.03 -1.29 -10.29
C SER A 225 -4.08 -2.37 -10.10
N LYS A 226 -3.70 -3.45 -9.39
CA LYS A 226 -4.69 -4.45 -8.95
C LYS A 226 -5.69 -3.83 -7.96
N LEU A 227 -5.24 -2.90 -7.13
CA LEU A 227 -6.07 -2.25 -6.10
C LEU A 227 -7.22 -1.42 -6.72
N LYS A 228 -6.99 -0.77 -7.88
CA LYS A 228 -8.04 -0.03 -8.61
C LYS A 228 -9.24 -0.90 -9.01
N LYS A 229 -9.03 -2.21 -9.15
CA LYS A 229 -10.06 -3.19 -9.53
C LYS A 229 -10.73 -3.85 -8.33
N LEU A 230 -10.28 -3.56 -7.11
CA LEU A 230 -10.85 -4.13 -5.90
C LEU A 230 -12.07 -3.32 -5.45
N PRO A 231 -13.23 -3.97 -5.20
CA PRO A 231 -14.41 -3.30 -4.65
C PRO A 231 -14.13 -2.56 -3.34
N PHE A 232 -13.31 -3.18 -2.50
CA PHE A 232 -12.97 -2.68 -1.16
C PHE A 232 -12.25 -1.32 -1.20
N THR A 233 -11.51 -1.01 -2.27
CA THR A 233 -10.89 0.30 -2.47
C THR A 233 -11.94 1.40 -2.45
N TYR A 234 -13.03 1.22 -3.19
CA TYR A 234 -14.10 2.22 -3.27
C TYR A 234 -15.00 2.21 -2.05
N ALA A 235 -15.27 1.04 -1.46
CA ALA A 235 -16.00 0.96 -0.20
C ALA A 235 -15.27 1.71 0.93
N THR A 236 -13.93 1.61 0.99
CA THR A 236 -13.11 2.34 1.96
C THR A 236 -13.17 3.85 1.72
N ILE A 237 -13.14 4.30 0.45
CA ILE A 237 -13.32 5.72 0.10
C ILE A 237 -14.68 6.23 0.58
N ALA A 238 -15.76 5.48 0.33
CA ALA A 238 -17.10 5.86 0.74
C ALA A 238 -17.22 5.97 2.27
N ALA A 239 -16.74 4.96 2.99
CA ALA A 239 -16.71 4.96 4.45
C ALA A 239 -15.86 6.11 5.04
N ALA A 240 -14.76 6.46 4.39
CA ALA A 240 -13.92 7.59 4.79
C ALA A 240 -14.63 8.94 4.61
N TYR A 241 -15.44 9.11 3.56
CA TYR A 241 -16.31 10.29 3.42
C TYR A 241 -17.38 10.33 4.51
N GLU A 242 -18.01 9.19 4.79
CA GLU A 242 -19.09 9.07 5.79
C GLU A 242 -18.59 9.43 7.20
N ALA A 243 -17.54 8.75 7.65
CA ALA A 243 -16.96 8.92 8.99
C ALA A 243 -16.14 10.22 9.12
N GLY A 244 -15.74 10.84 8.01
CA GLY A 244 -14.96 12.07 7.97
C GLY A 244 -15.83 13.29 7.68
N SER A 245 -15.78 13.75 6.44
CA SER A 245 -16.38 15.03 6.04
C SER A 245 -17.88 15.08 6.26
N TYR A 246 -18.61 13.99 5.97
CA TYR A 246 -20.07 13.97 6.15
C TYR A 246 -20.46 14.09 7.62
N ALA A 247 -19.89 13.25 8.50
CA ALA A 247 -20.15 13.29 9.93
C ALA A 247 -19.90 14.69 10.51
N LYS A 248 -18.74 15.28 10.20
CA LYS A 248 -18.36 16.62 10.67
C LYS A 248 -19.32 17.70 10.16
N LEU A 249 -19.55 17.78 8.85
CA LEU A 249 -20.39 18.83 8.27
C LEU A 249 -21.85 18.71 8.73
N SER A 250 -22.36 17.47 8.86
CA SER A 250 -23.73 17.22 9.33
C SER A 250 -23.91 17.62 10.79
N GLU A 251 -22.93 17.34 11.65
CA GLU A 251 -22.95 17.78 13.04
C GLU A 251 -22.92 19.30 13.14
N GLU A 252 -22.02 19.96 12.39
CA GLU A 252 -21.94 21.41 12.33
C GLU A 252 -23.24 22.05 11.83
N TYR A 253 -23.84 21.48 10.79
CA TYR A 253 -25.12 21.94 10.26
C TYR A 253 -26.22 21.84 11.29
N LYS A 254 -26.34 20.69 11.97
CA LYS A 254 -27.34 20.48 13.03
C LYS A 254 -27.14 21.46 14.18
N ALA A 255 -25.90 21.70 14.61
CA ALA A 255 -25.61 22.62 15.69
C ALA A 255 -25.94 24.09 15.32
N LYS A 256 -25.65 24.51 14.09
CA LYS A 256 -25.82 25.89 13.63
C LYS A 256 -27.25 26.20 13.18
N PHE A 257 -27.91 25.27 12.50
CA PHE A 257 -29.17 25.49 11.78
C PHE A 257 -30.32 24.55 12.20
N GLY A 258 -30.06 23.56 13.06
CA GLY A 258 -31.10 22.62 13.50
C GLY A 258 -32.27 23.31 14.21
N GLY A 259 -33.49 23.09 13.73
CA GLY A 259 -34.71 23.67 14.29
C GLY A 259 -34.91 25.17 14.02
N LYS A 260 -34.09 25.76 13.14
CA LYS A 260 -34.21 27.17 12.71
C LYS A 260 -34.81 27.25 11.31
N ASP A 261 -35.31 28.44 10.97
CA ASP A 261 -35.74 28.74 9.62
C ASP A 261 -34.57 28.66 8.63
N GLU A 262 -34.90 28.29 7.41
CA GLU A 262 -33.92 28.14 6.33
C GLU A 262 -33.38 29.51 5.90
N THR A 263 -32.04 29.64 5.86
CA THR A 263 -31.34 30.85 5.41
C THR A 263 -30.46 30.54 4.18
N PRO A 264 -29.97 31.55 3.44
CA PRO A 264 -28.99 31.33 2.37
C PRO A 264 -27.75 30.57 2.86
N GLU A 265 -27.30 30.84 4.09
CA GLU A 265 -26.16 30.16 4.72
C GLU A 265 -26.48 28.70 5.06
N SER A 266 -27.69 28.40 5.54
CA SER A 266 -28.09 27.01 5.78
C SER A 266 -28.18 26.24 4.46
N LYS A 267 -28.76 26.83 3.41
CA LYS A 267 -28.76 26.21 2.07
C LYS A 267 -27.36 25.92 1.56
N LEU A 268 -26.44 26.86 1.74
CA LEU A 268 -25.06 26.71 1.30
C LEU A 268 -24.34 25.60 2.08
N ALA A 269 -24.56 25.53 3.40
CA ALA A 269 -24.01 24.47 4.23
C ALA A 269 -24.58 23.08 3.85
N LEU A 270 -25.88 23.00 3.57
CA LEU A 270 -26.52 21.77 3.10
C LEU A 270 -25.98 21.34 1.74
N GLU A 271 -25.76 22.27 0.81
CA GLU A 271 -25.21 21.95 -0.50
C GLU A 271 -23.76 21.45 -0.42
N ASN A 272 -22.97 21.97 0.53
CA ASN A 272 -21.65 21.41 0.83
C ASN A 272 -21.73 19.97 1.37
N ILE A 273 -22.72 19.64 2.20
CA ILE A 273 -22.98 18.25 2.64
C ILE A 273 -23.37 17.38 1.44
N ASN A 274 -24.25 17.88 0.58
CA ASN A 274 -24.70 17.17 -0.62
C ASN A 274 -23.52 16.79 -1.52
N GLN A 275 -22.55 17.67 -1.74
CA GLN A 275 -21.36 17.31 -2.51
C GLN A 275 -20.61 16.11 -1.93
N VAL A 276 -20.51 16.00 -0.61
CA VAL A 276 -19.89 14.84 0.04
C VAL A 276 -20.73 13.58 -0.17
N ILE A 277 -22.05 13.69 -0.01
CA ILE A 277 -22.98 12.58 -0.25
C ILE A 277 -22.87 12.07 -1.71
N ASP A 278 -22.71 12.96 -2.69
CA ASP A 278 -22.49 12.55 -4.09
C ASP A 278 -21.22 11.72 -4.26
N ARG A 279 -20.15 12.03 -3.51
CA ARG A 279 -18.93 11.22 -3.53
C ARG A 279 -19.12 9.87 -2.86
N MET A 280 -19.90 9.82 -1.78
CA MET A 280 -20.27 8.56 -1.12
C MET A 280 -21.08 7.66 -2.07
N ILE A 281 -22.08 8.23 -2.76
CA ILE A 281 -22.90 7.52 -3.75
C ILE A 281 -22.02 6.98 -4.89
N ASP A 282 -21.16 7.81 -5.50
CA ASP A 282 -20.26 7.36 -6.57
C ASP A 282 -19.34 6.24 -6.10
N ALA A 283 -18.71 6.38 -4.93
CA ALA A 283 -17.79 5.39 -4.40
C ALA A 283 -18.49 4.06 -4.03
N TYR A 284 -19.65 4.10 -3.37
CA TYR A 284 -20.42 2.87 -3.11
C TYR A 284 -20.93 2.22 -4.39
N ALA A 285 -21.38 2.99 -5.38
CA ALA A 285 -21.79 2.45 -6.67
C ALA A 285 -20.65 1.72 -7.37
N ARG A 286 -19.42 2.27 -7.34
CA ARG A 286 -18.22 1.58 -7.86
C ARG A 286 -17.90 0.31 -7.10
N ALA A 287 -18.01 0.31 -5.77
CA ALA A 287 -17.81 -0.88 -4.95
C ALA A 287 -18.81 -1.99 -5.34
N VAL A 288 -20.10 -1.66 -5.44
CA VAL A 288 -21.15 -2.59 -5.84
C VAL A 288 -20.95 -3.12 -7.26
N ALA A 289 -20.58 -2.24 -8.20
CA ALA A 289 -20.33 -2.62 -9.59
C ALA A 289 -19.15 -3.60 -9.71
N LEU A 290 -18.04 -3.33 -9.03
CA LEU A 290 -16.85 -4.17 -9.08
C LEU A 290 -17.00 -5.48 -8.30
N ALA A 291 -17.87 -5.54 -7.29
CA ALA A 291 -18.08 -6.76 -6.51
C ALA A 291 -18.64 -7.92 -7.37
N GLY A 292 -19.26 -7.58 -8.51
CA GLY A 292 -19.74 -8.57 -9.47
C GLY A 292 -20.62 -9.64 -8.83
N THR A 293 -20.39 -10.89 -9.21
CA THR A 293 -21.10 -12.07 -8.72
C THR A 293 -20.22 -12.99 -7.87
N GLU A 294 -19.04 -12.53 -7.45
CA GLU A 294 -18.09 -13.32 -6.66
C GLU A 294 -18.70 -13.68 -5.30
N ALA A 295 -18.77 -14.97 -4.98
CA ALA A 295 -19.43 -15.47 -3.77
C ALA A 295 -18.85 -14.86 -2.49
N ALA A 296 -17.52 -14.73 -2.44
CA ALA A 296 -16.80 -14.15 -1.30
C ALA A 296 -17.13 -12.68 -1.03
N GLN A 297 -17.71 -11.97 -2.01
CA GLN A 297 -18.01 -10.54 -1.92
C GLN A 297 -19.51 -10.26 -1.77
N GLN A 298 -20.39 -11.25 -1.87
CA GLN A 298 -21.85 -11.02 -1.88
C GLN A 298 -22.41 -10.48 -0.56
N ALA A 299 -21.78 -10.78 0.58
CA ALA A 299 -22.19 -10.21 1.85
C ALA A 299 -21.87 -8.71 1.89
N ALA A 300 -20.61 -8.34 1.65
CA ALA A 300 -20.17 -6.95 1.62
C ALA A 300 -20.89 -6.14 0.52
N LYS A 301 -21.13 -6.74 -0.66
CA LYS A 301 -21.91 -6.11 -1.73
C LYS A 301 -23.31 -5.72 -1.29
N ARG A 302 -23.98 -6.55 -0.49
CA ARG A 302 -25.32 -6.23 0.06
C ARG A 302 -25.24 -5.03 1.00
N GLU A 303 -24.30 -5.02 1.93
CA GLU A 303 -24.09 -3.88 2.85
C GLU A 303 -23.78 -2.57 2.10
N TRP A 304 -22.95 -2.64 1.06
CA TRP A 304 -22.64 -1.49 0.22
C TRP A 304 -23.84 -1.03 -0.60
N MET A 305 -24.66 -1.96 -1.10
CA MET A 305 -25.89 -1.63 -1.82
C MET A 305 -26.94 -1.00 -0.89
N ASP A 306 -27.06 -1.47 0.34
CA ASP A 306 -28.00 -0.91 1.33
C ASP A 306 -27.58 0.53 1.68
N SER A 307 -26.28 0.75 1.89
CA SER A 307 -25.71 2.09 2.11
C SER A 307 -25.93 2.99 0.90
N LEU A 308 -25.63 2.50 -0.31
CA LEU A 308 -25.84 3.20 -1.56
C LEU A 308 -27.30 3.61 -1.75
N SER A 309 -28.24 2.67 -1.56
CA SER A 309 -29.67 2.90 -1.71
C SER A 309 -30.18 3.97 -0.75
N THR A 310 -29.69 3.96 0.50
CA THR A 310 -30.02 4.97 1.51
C THR A 310 -29.61 6.37 1.05
N TRP A 311 -28.35 6.55 0.67
CA TRP A 311 -27.83 7.85 0.24
C TRP A 311 -28.42 8.30 -1.11
N TYR A 312 -28.64 7.36 -2.03
CA TYR A 312 -29.27 7.64 -3.32
C TYR A 312 -30.70 8.13 -3.14
N LYS A 313 -31.52 7.44 -2.34
CA LYS A 313 -32.90 7.85 -2.03
C LYS A 313 -32.97 9.21 -1.36
N TYR A 314 -32.05 9.50 -0.44
CA TYR A 314 -31.92 10.83 0.16
C TYR A 314 -31.75 11.92 -0.90
N ARG A 315 -30.94 11.67 -1.94
CA ARG A 315 -30.70 12.61 -3.04
C ARG A 315 -31.76 12.61 -4.15
N HIS A 316 -32.63 11.60 -4.21
CA HIS A 316 -33.58 11.40 -5.31
C HIS A 316 -35.02 11.28 -4.82
N ASN A 317 -35.46 12.18 -3.95
CA ASN A 317 -36.86 12.27 -3.49
C ASN A 317 -37.41 10.93 -2.96
N GLN A 318 -36.60 10.20 -2.19
CA GLN A 318 -36.92 8.86 -1.65
C GLN A 318 -37.14 7.76 -2.71
N SER A 319 -36.73 7.99 -3.96
CA SER A 319 -36.80 7.04 -5.06
C SER A 319 -35.48 6.32 -5.31
N ASP A 320 -35.54 5.04 -5.69
CA ASP A 320 -34.43 4.26 -6.25
C ASP A 320 -34.46 4.19 -7.78
N ALA A 321 -35.38 4.92 -8.44
CA ALA A 321 -35.41 5.01 -9.89
C ALA A 321 -34.05 5.52 -10.42
N GLY A 322 -33.47 4.81 -11.38
CA GLY A 322 -32.16 5.14 -11.96
C GLY A 322 -30.94 4.55 -11.21
N LEU A 323 -31.13 3.94 -10.04
CA LEU A 323 -30.02 3.44 -9.23
C LEU A 323 -29.24 2.32 -9.94
N ASN A 324 -29.94 1.35 -10.54
CA ASN A 324 -29.30 0.24 -11.25
C ASN A 324 -28.56 0.73 -12.50
N GLU A 325 -29.15 1.67 -13.24
CA GLU A 325 -28.55 2.31 -14.40
C GLU A 325 -27.28 3.09 -14.02
N MET A 326 -27.31 3.80 -12.89
CA MET A 326 -26.14 4.48 -12.35
C MET A 326 -25.03 3.48 -12.03
N VAL A 327 -25.33 2.39 -11.29
CA VAL A 327 -24.34 1.36 -10.95
C VAL A 327 -23.74 0.73 -12.20
N ALA A 328 -24.55 0.45 -13.22
CA ALA A 328 -24.08 -0.12 -14.48
C ALA A 328 -23.12 0.82 -15.25
N GLY A 329 -23.36 2.14 -15.19
CA GLY A 329 -22.56 3.14 -15.91
C GLY A 329 -21.40 3.75 -15.12
N ILE A 330 -21.32 3.53 -13.80
CA ILE A 330 -20.43 4.32 -12.93
C ILE A 330 -18.94 4.16 -13.25
N LEU A 331 -18.53 2.96 -13.66
CA LEU A 331 -17.13 2.65 -13.95
C LEU A 331 -16.62 3.33 -15.24
N ALA A 332 -17.52 3.77 -16.12
CA ALA A 332 -17.17 4.56 -17.31
C ALA A 332 -16.85 6.03 -16.98
N LYS A 333 -17.24 6.50 -15.80
CA LYS A 333 -16.99 7.88 -15.34
C LYS A 333 -15.67 7.93 -14.56
N PRO A 334 -14.86 8.99 -14.71
CA PRO A 334 -13.70 9.20 -13.84
C PRO A 334 -14.15 9.34 -12.38
N LEU A 335 -13.35 8.82 -11.44
CA LEU A 335 -13.60 9.00 -10.01
C LEU A 335 -13.48 10.50 -9.68
N PRO A 336 -14.51 11.12 -9.09
CA PRO A 336 -14.45 12.54 -8.77
C PRO A 336 -13.44 12.83 -7.65
N PRO A 337 -12.78 14.01 -7.66
CA PRO A 337 -11.87 14.41 -6.60
C PRO A 337 -12.61 14.73 -5.30
N VAL A 338 -11.85 14.95 -4.22
CA VAL A 338 -12.36 15.49 -2.95
C VAL A 338 -13.15 16.78 -3.24
N PRO A 339 -14.37 16.95 -2.71
CA PRO A 339 -15.18 18.12 -2.99
C PRO A 339 -14.52 19.36 -2.38
N SER A 340 -14.54 20.45 -3.14
CA SER A 340 -14.11 21.76 -2.65
C SER A 340 -15.32 22.51 -2.11
N PRO A 341 -15.29 23.06 -0.88
CA PRO A 341 -16.42 23.77 -0.34
C PRO A 341 -16.85 24.92 -1.25
N ILE A 342 -18.14 24.98 -1.58
CA ILE A 342 -18.71 26.11 -2.29
C ILE A 342 -18.98 27.27 -1.33
N THR A 343 -18.76 28.48 -1.84
CA THR A 343 -18.92 29.73 -1.12
C THR A 343 -20.14 30.53 -1.57
N THR A 344 -20.78 30.13 -2.67
CA THR A 344 -21.98 30.74 -3.22
C THR A 344 -22.96 29.67 -3.67
N LEU A 345 -24.26 29.92 -3.50
CA LEU A 345 -25.29 29.03 -4.03
C LEU A 345 -25.24 29.04 -5.58
N PRO A 346 -25.46 27.88 -6.23
CA PRO A 346 -25.64 27.85 -7.67
C PRO A 346 -26.78 28.80 -8.06
N THR A 347 -26.52 29.71 -9.00
CA THR A 347 -27.55 30.59 -9.55
C THR A 347 -28.65 29.72 -10.15
N ALA A 348 -29.89 29.88 -9.69
CA ALA A 348 -31.02 29.18 -10.30
C ALA A 348 -31.06 29.55 -11.78
N THR A 349 -30.77 28.58 -12.67
CA THR A 349 -30.95 28.78 -14.10
C THR A 349 -32.41 29.18 -14.31
N PRO A 350 -32.71 30.36 -14.88
CA PRO A 350 -34.09 30.77 -15.12
C PRO A 350 -34.80 29.68 -15.91
N ALA A 351 -35.91 29.17 -15.38
CA ALA A 351 -36.75 28.24 -16.10
C ALA A 351 -37.11 28.88 -17.45
N SER A 352 -36.71 28.26 -18.56
CA SER A 352 -37.08 28.72 -19.89
C SER A 352 -38.60 28.78 -19.95
N THR A 353 -39.14 30.00 -20.03
CA THR A 353 -40.58 30.21 -20.19
C THR A 353 -41.03 29.42 -21.43
N PRO A 354 -42.01 28.51 -21.32
CA PRO A 354 -42.50 27.80 -22.49
C PRO A 354 -43.13 28.83 -23.42
N THR A 355 -42.53 29.02 -24.59
CA THR A 355 -43.13 29.79 -25.67
C THR A 355 -44.41 29.06 -26.09
N SER A 356 -45.56 29.54 -25.63
CA SER A 356 -46.87 29.10 -26.12
C SER A 356 -47.03 29.50 -27.59
N GLY A 357 -46.55 28.64 -28.47
CA GLY A 357 -46.84 28.68 -29.90
C GLY A 357 -48.23 28.10 -30.16
N THR A 358 -49.22 28.97 -30.30
CA THR A 358 -50.54 28.64 -30.82
C THR A 358 -50.40 28.31 -32.31
N ALA A 359 -50.41 27.04 -32.68
CA ALA A 359 -50.48 26.60 -34.08
C ALA A 359 -51.79 25.86 -34.31
N THR A 360 -52.66 26.52 -35.07
CA THR A 360 -53.95 26.06 -35.58
C THR A 360 -53.77 24.83 -36.49
N ALA A 361 -54.59 23.81 -36.25
CA ALA A 361 -54.67 22.60 -37.06
C ALA A 361 -55.45 22.82 -38.37
N ALA A 362 -54.97 22.25 -39.47
CA ALA A 362 -55.80 21.86 -40.62
C ALA A 362 -55.12 20.76 -41.46
N GLY A 363 -55.80 19.62 -41.62
CA GLY A 363 -55.83 18.83 -42.86
C GLY A 363 -54.79 17.71 -43.09
N ALA A 364 -55.25 16.46 -43.07
CA ALA A 364 -54.62 15.26 -43.68
C ALA A 364 -55.16 15.03 -45.13
N PRO A 365 -54.87 13.92 -45.88
CA PRO A 365 -53.77 12.93 -45.88
C PRO A 365 -53.18 12.60 -47.30
N ALA A 366 -52.21 11.67 -47.32
CA ALA A 366 -51.81 10.72 -48.39
C ALA A 366 -50.80 11.14 -49.50
N GLY A 367 -49.77 10.30 -49.68
CA GLY A 367 -48.92 10.26 -50.87
C GLY A 367 -47.56 9.56 -50.71
N ASN A 368 -47.48 8.30 -51.13
CA ASN A 368 -46.22 7.55 -51.34
C ASN A 368 -45.33 8.23 -52.41
N SER A 369 -44.02 8.39 -52.16
CA SER A 369 -42.99 8.24 -53.21
C SER A 369 -41.60 8.03 -52.61
N SER A 370 -40.91 7.02 -53.13
CA SER A 370 -39.48 6.78 -52.96
C SER A 370 -38.61 7.86 -53.62
N ALA A 371 -37.39 7.98 -53.07
CA ALA A 371 -36.09 8.07 -53.75
C ALA A 371 -35.26 9.35 -53.57
N SER A 372 -33.98 9.06 -53.29
CA SER A 372 -32.78 9.81 -53.65
C SER A 372 -32.29 10.94 -52.74
N GLY A 373 -31.31 10.56 -51.90
CA GLY A 373 -29.96 11.12 -51.93
C GLY A 373 -29.78 12.62 -51.66
N THR A 374 -29.21 12.95 -50.49
CA THR A 374 -27.94 13.71 -50.38
C THR A 374 -27.54 13.88 -48.92
N THR A 375 -26.29 13.51 -48.64
CA THR A 375 -25.60 13.59 -47.36
C THR A 375 -25.15 15.03 -47.08
N PRO A 376 -25.33 15.61 -45.88
CA PRO A 376 -24.69 16.87 -45.52
C PRO A 376 -23.24 16.66 -45.10
N ALA A 377 -22.34 17.34 -45.82
CA ALA A 377 -20.91 17.35 -45.59
C ALA A 377 -20.54 18.01 -44.26
N THR A 378 -19.65 17.35 -43.52
CA THR A 378 -18.99 17.83 -42.31
C THR A 378 -17.81 18.73 -42.71
N THR A 379 -17.80 19.99 -42.26
CA THR A 379 -16.70 20.92 -42.43
C THR A 379 -15.61 20.66 -41.39
N GLN A 380 -14.50 20.07 -41.84
CA GLN A 380 -13.25 19.91 -41.10
C GLN A 380 -12.31 21.09 -41.43
N PRO A 381 -11.73 21.81 -40.45
CA PRO A 381 -10.68 22.80 -40.71
C PRO A 381 -9.33 22.14 -41.01
N ALA A 382 -8.64 22.69 -42.02
CA ALA A 382 -7.29 22.31 -42.45
C ALA A 382 -6.19 22.82 -41.49
N PRO A 383 -5.03 22.14 -41.44
CA PRO A 383 -3.90 22.52 -40.59
C PRO A 383 -3.01 23.57 -41.29
N ALA A 384 -2.58 24.58 -40.52
CA ALA A 384 -1.60 25.56 -40.96
C ALA A 384 -0.17 25.07 -40.69
N THR A 385 0.67 25.09 -41.72
CA THR A 385 2.13 24.93 -41.68
C THR A 385 2.81 26.30 -41.81
N SER A 386 3.81 26.59 -40.97
CA SER A 386 5.08 27.22 -41.37
C SER A 386 6.13 27.21 -40.23
N ASN A 387 7.37 27.00 -40.68
CA ASN A 387 8.65 26.67 -40.03
C ASN A 387 9.33 27.87 -39.30
N PRO A 388 10.54 27.78 -38.65
CA PRO A 388 11.69 26.90 -38.97
C PRO A 388 12.54 26.30 -37.80
N ALA A 389 13.45 25.41 -38.23
CA ALA A 389 14.41 24.58 -37.51
C ALA A 389 15.54 25.32 -36.74
N PRO A 390 16.32 24.56 -35.93
CA PRO A 390 17.76 24.55 -36.18
C PRO A 390 18.45 23.18 -36.14
N ALA A 391 19.49 23.10 -36.98
CA ALA A 391 20.75 22.34 -36.93
C ALA A 391 20.77 20.91 -36.37
N GLY A 392 21.14 19.98 -37.25
CA GLY A 392 21.24 18.56 -36.97
C GLY A 392 22.62 18.06 -36.52
N THR A 393 22.61 16.80 -36.10
CA THR A 393 23.76 15.89 -36.05
C THR A 393 23.30 14.51 -36.53
N THR A 394 24.00 13.98 -37.52
CA THR A 394 23.79 12.71 -38.23
C THR A 394 23.95 11.46 -37.35
N PRO A 395 23.07 10.44 -37.48
CA PRO A 395 23.37 9.08 -37.03
C PRO A 395 23.94 8.22 -38.17
N LYS A 396 25.05 7.58 -37.86
CA LYS A 396 25.82 6.62 -38.67
C LYS A 396 25.06 5.29 -38.79
N THR A 397 24.83 4.84 -40.03
CA THR A 397 24.22 3.56 -40.39
C THR A 397 25.13 2.40 -39.99
N ALA A 398 24.60 1.42 -39.25
CA ALA A 398 25.26 0.14 -38.96
C ALA A 398 24.68 -0.98 -39.85
N PRO A 399 25.47 -2.00 -40.27
CA PRO A 399 25.06 -2.98 -41.25
C PRO A 399 24.12 -4.06 -40.67
N ALA A 400 23.19 -4.52 -41.51
CA ALA A 400 22.26 -5.60 -41.25
C ALA A 400 23.00 -6.94 -41.01
N THR A 401 22.76 -7.57 -39.86
CA THR A 401 23.16 -8.95 -39.56
C THR A 401 22.12 -9.95 -40.03
N ALA A 402 22.61 -10.97 -40.74
CA ALA A 402 21.84 -12.06 -41.33
C ALA A 402 21.09 -12.93 -40.31
N ASN A 403 19.86 -13.32 -40.68
CA ASN A 403 19.02 -14.26 -39.96
C ASN A 403 19.63 -15.67 -39.94
N LYS A 404 19.80 -16.22 -38.73
CA LYS A 404 20.21 -17.63 -38.50
C LYS A 404 18.96 -18.51 -38.33
N PRO A 405 18.92 -19.76 -38.84
CA PRO A 405 17.75 -20.62 -38.77
C PRO A 405 17.42 -21.07 -37.33
N LYS A 406 16.12 -21.06 -36.98
CA LYS A 406 15.57 -21.62 -35.73
C LYS A 406 15.73 -23.15 -35.71
N THR A 407 16.40 -23.66 -34.69
CA THR A 407 16.41 -25.09 -34.32
C THR A 407 15.09 -25.46 -33.63
N PRO A 408 14.48 -26.63 -33.92
CA PRO A 408 13.20 -27.02 -33.32
C PRO A 408 13.34 -27.39 -31.84
N THR A 409 12.42 -26.86 -31.02
CA THR A 409 12.27 -27.15 -29.60
C THR A 409 11.82 -28.61 -29.38
N PRO A 410 12.46 -29.39 -28.50
CA PRO A 410 12.02 -30.74 -28.18
C PRO A 410 10.72 -30.75 -27.36
N ALA A 411 9.84 -31.71 -27.68
CA ALA A 411 8.53 -31.90 -27.04
C ALA A 411 8.65 -32.20 -25.52
N PRO A 412 7.69 -31.73 -24.70
CA PRO A 412 7.70 -31.97 -23.27
C PRO A 412 7.42 -33.44 -22.95
N LYS A 413 8.27 -34.03 -22.10
CA LYS A 413 8.08 -35.40 -21.56
C LYS A 413 6.82 -35.49 -20.69
N PRO A 414 6.09 -36.61 -20.73
CA PRO A 414 4.88 -36.81 -19.92
C PRO A 414 5.23 -36.89 -18.43
N ARG A 415 4.46 -36.15 -17.63
CA ARG A 415 4.61 -36.03 -16.18
C ARG A 415 3.93 -37.25 -15.52
N THR A 416 4.73 -38.11 -14.89
CA THR A 416 4.25 -39.26 -14.12
C THR A 416 3.49 -38.78 -12.87
N LYS A 417 2.20 -39.15 -12.77
CA LYS A 417 1.38 -38.96 -11.57
C LYS A 417 1.91 -39.86 -10.45
N ARG A 418 2.37 -39.27 -9.34
CA ARG A 418 2.65 -39.99 -8.08
C ARG A 418 1.37 -40.00 -7.24
N ASN A 419 0.78 -41.17 -7.09
CA ASN A 419 -0.27 -41.43 -6.12
C ASN A 419 0.35 -41.43 -4.71
N HIS A 420 -0.13 -40.55 -3.84
CA HIS A 420 0.09 -40.68 -2.40
C HIS A 420 -1.10 -41.42 -1.78
N ARG A 421 -0.83 -42.66 -1.36
CA ARG A 421 -1.63 -43.46 -0.45
C ARG A 421 -0.97 -43.33 0.93
N GLY A 422 -1.77 -43.12 1.96
CA GLY A 422 -1.35 -42.49 3.22
C GLY A 422 -0.62 -43.37 4.23
N HIS A 423 -0.41 -42.74 5.39
CA HIS A 423 -0.43 -43.27 6.74
C HIS A 423 -0.87 -42.15 7.68
#